data_AF-A0A7S1IHJ6-F1
#
_entry.id   AF-A0A7S1IHJ6-F1
#
_cell.length_a   1.000
_cell.length_b   1.000
_cell.length_c   1.000
_cell.angle_alpha   90.00
_cell.angle_beta   90.00
_cell.angle_gamma   90.00
#
_symmetry.space_group_name_H-M   'P 1'
#
loop_
_entity.id
_entity.type
_entity.pdbx_description
1 polymer ?
#
loop_
_entity_poly.entity_id
_entity_poly.type
_entity_poly.pdbx_seq_one_letter_code
_entity_poly.pdbx_strand_id
1 'polypeptide(L)'
;WAVTQGMDVLDVAVQVPEVLWPWSGYLGVELRIREAGSSYEGTVEGELMVVVESPVSAHTANLQDGPAPEPHGAEDGCDYVGHDVSNGPAKSPAECLALCRRMAGSTHWTWWSLKDKCYCKSSAEGRVAKGGHTSGPVTLWGLEGTVRSTATLPIKVKVVRPPRRAKRILWDQFHSVQYPSGYIPRDSLDVANDLLDWNGDHLHTNFRELWGVLRKNGYYVDILGTDYTGFDAAHYGTLLVVDPEEEFFHDEVHKLEGDVKRKGLGLLVFADWYHKGVMKAIAFFDDNTKEHWTPVVGGA
;
A
#
# COMPACT_ATOMS: atom_id res chain seq x y z
N TRP A 1 -10.25 13.39 6.86
CA TRP A 1 -10.85 13.08 8.17
C TRP A 1 -11.94 14.09 8.45
N ALA A 2 -13.13 13.63 8.86
CA ALA A 2 -14.19 14.49 9.35
C ALA A 2 -14.76 13.89 10.64
N VAL A 3 -14.80 14.67 11.71
CA VAL A 3 -15.42 14.27 12.98
C VAL A 3 -16.93 14.16 12.76
N THR A 4 -17.50 13.00 13.06
CA THR A 4 -18.95 12.76 12.98
C THR A 4 -19.61 12.89 14.34
N GLN A 5 -18.89 12.57 15.42
CA GLN A 5 -19.38 12.72 16.79
C GLN A 5 -18.22 12.97 17.78
N GLY A 6 -18.43 13.92 18.70
CA GLY A 6 -17.45 14.29 19.72
C GLY A 6 -16.78 15.64 19.44
N MET A 7 -15.79 16.00 20.27
CA MET A 7 -14.97 17.18 20.03
C MET A 7 -13.84 16.85 19.05
N ASP A 8 -13.43 17.82 18.24
CA ASP A 8 -12.26 17.69 17.36
C ASP A 8 -10.96 17.82 18.17
N VAL A 9 -10.64 16.73 18.87
CA VAL A 9 -9.47 16.61 19.75
C VAL A 9 -8.42 15.67 19.18
N LEU A 10 -8.65 15.14 17.97
CA LEU A 10 -7.79 14.18 17.32
C LEU A 10 -7.09 14.82 16.13
N ASP A 11 -5.78 14.68 16.09
CA ASP A 11 -4.98 14.88 14.89
C ASP A 11 -4.86 13.54 14.17
N VAL A 12 -5.18 13.53 12.88
CA VAL A 12 -5.24 12.31 12.06
C VAL A 12 -4.32 12.52 10.87
N ALA A 13 -3.16 11.88 10.92
CA ALA A 13 -2.22 11.83 9.81
C ALA A 13 -2.42 10.53 9.03
N VAL A 14 -2.24 10.61 7.71
CA VAL A 14 -2.50 9.51 6.78
C VAL A 14 -1.35 9.42 5.79
N GLN A 15 -0.93 8.19 5.51
CA GLN A 15 0.08 7.89 4.51
C GLN A 15 -0.50 6.89 3.51
N VAL A 16 -0.35 7.18 2.23
CA VAL A 16 -0.82 6.35 1.11
C VAL A 16 0.21 6.37 -0.02
N PRO A 17 0.30 5.31 -0.84
CA PRO A 17 1.09 5.35 -2.07
C PRO A 17 0.42 6.24 -3.12
N GLU A 18 1.22 6.92 -3.93
CA GLU A 18 0.73 7.73 -5.05
C GLU A 18 0.16 6.86 -6.19
N VAL A 19 0.71 5.66 -6.37
CA VAL A 19 0.32 4.72 -7.42
C VAL A 19 -0.03 3.37 -6.79
N LEU A 20 -1.26 2.89 -7.05
CA LEU A 20 -1.71 1.57 -6.60
C LEU A 20 -1.42 0.50 -7.67
N TRP A 21 -1.91 0.68 -8.89
CA TRP A 21 -1.81 -0.31 -9.97
C TRP A 21 -0.47 -0.22 -10.73
N PRO A 22 0.18 -1.33 -11.12
CA PRO A 22 -0.26 -2.74 -11.08
C PRO A 22 0.03 -3.49 -9.77
N TRP A 23 0.39 -2.77 -8.71
CA TRP A 23 0.86 -3.33 -7.44
C TRP A 23 -0.25 -3.34 -6.37
N SER A 24 0.12 -3.76 -5.17
CA SER A 24 -0.65 -3.53 -3.94
C SER A 24 -0.25 -2.20 -3.31
N GLY A 25 -1.20 -1.54 -2.65
CA GLY A 25 -0.94 -0.32 -1.88
C GLY A 25 -1.18 -0.49 -0.40
N TYR A 26 -1.07 0.63 0.32
CA TYR A 26 -1.25 0.67 1.76
C TYR A 26 -1.99 1.92 2.24
N LEU A 27 -2.49 1.85 3.47
CA LEU A 27 -3.09 2.98 4.17
C LEU A 27 -2.54 3.01 5.61
N GLY A 28 -1.57 3.88 5.84
CA GLY A 28 -1.09 4.22 7.18
C GLY A 28 -1.99 5.26 7.82
N VAL A 29 -2.41 5.04 9.07
CA VAL A 29 -3.23 5.99 9.84
C VAL A 29 -2.58 6.20 11.19
N GLU A 30 -2.19 7.43 11.47
CA GLU A 30 -1.66 7.85 12.76
C GLU A 30 -2.65 8.78 13.46
N LEU A 31 -2.90 8.49 14.74
CA LEU A 31 -3.89 9.19 15.56
C LEU A 31 -3.19 9.78 16.78
N ARG A 32 -3.23 11.11 16.93
CA ARG A 32 -2.64 11.84 18.07
C ARG A 32 -3.68 12.71 18.75
N ILE A 33 -3.63 12.80 20.08
CA ILE A 33 -4.49 13.76 20.79
C ILE A 33 -3.89 15.16 20.66
N ARG A 34 -4.69 16.11 20.17
CA ARG A 34 -4.33 17.53 20.11
C ARG A 34 -4.13 18.08 21.52
N GLU A 35 -3.30 19.10 21.67
CA GLU A 35 -3.07 19.76 22.96
C GLU A 35 -4.38 20.28 23.59
N ALA A 36 -5.27 20.85 22.78
CA ALA A 36 -6.62 21.28 23.18
C ALA A 36 -7.49 20.12 23.73
N GLY A 37 -7.17 18.88 23.36
CA GLY A 37 -7.79 17.64 23.80
C GLY A 37 -7.11 16.94 24.97
N SER A 38 -6.04 17.50 25.53
CA SER A 38 -5.21 16.87 26.57
C SER A 38 -5.99 16.45 27.83
N SER A 39 -7.09 17.15 28.14
CA SER A 39 -7.98 16.86 29.28
C SER A 39 -9.26 16.13 28.87
N TYR A 40 -9.46 15.84 27.58
CA TYR A 40 -10.66 15.19 27.09
C TYR A 40 -10.69 13.71 27.49
N GLU A 41 -11.86 13.25 27.94
CA GLU A 41 -12.14 11.85 28.21
C GLU A 41 -13.48 11.51 27.56
N GLY A 42 -13.51 10.50 26.70
CA GLY A 42 -14.70 10.21 25.90
C GLY A 42 -14.43 9.35 24.68
N THR A 43 -15.39 9.32 23.77
CA THR A 43 -15.25 8.63 22.47
C THR A 43 -15.30 9.67 21.38
N VAL A 44 -14.32 9.62 20.47
CA VAL A 44 -14.30 10.41 19.24
C VAL A 44 -14.64 9.47 18.09
N GLU A 45 -15.62 9.85 17.29
CA GLU A 45 -16.00 9.14 16.08
C GLU A 45 -15.87 10.07 14.88
N GLY A 46 -15.43 9.51 13.77
CA GLY A 46 -15.37 10.22 12.50
C GLY A 46 -15.04 9.31 11.35
N GLU A 47 -14.86 9.90 10.19
CA GLU A 47 -14.69 9.17 8.95
C GLU A 47 -13.43 9.63 8.21
N LEU A 48 -12.66 8.66 7.76
CA LEU A 48 -11.58 8.87 6.80
C LEU A 48 -12.11 8.53 5.40
N MET A 49 -12.10 9.53 4.52
CA MET A 49 -12.48 9.37 3.13
C MET A 49 -11.21 9.16 2.30
N VAL A 50 -11.15 8.03 1.59
CA VAL A 50 -10.08 7.69 0.64
C VAL A 50 -10.64 7.82 -0.76
N VAL A 51 -9.99 8.59 -1.62
CA VAL A 51 -10.37 8.76 -3.01
C VAL A 51 -9.31 8.12 -3.88
N VAL A 52 -9.72 7.15 -4.70
CA VAL A 52 -8.90 6.48 -5.69
C VAL A 52 -9.26 7.02 -7.06
N GLU A 53 -8.28 7.57 -7.76
CA GLU A 53 -8.43 7.98 -9.16
C GLU A 53 -7.93 6.87 -10.08
N SER A 54 -8.75 6.48 -11.06
CA SER A 54 -8.40 5.44 -12.02
C SER A 54 -8.73 5.87 -13.46
N PRO A 55 -7.97 5.43 -14.47
CA PRO A 55 -8.35 5.66 -15.86
C PRO A 55 -9.70 5.01 -16.19
N VAL A 56 -10.55 5.68 -16.95
CA VAL A 56 -11.87 5.13 -17.35
C VAL A 56 -11.71 3.83 -18.18
N SER A 57 -10.59 3.67 -18.89
CA SER A 57 -10.23 2.44 -19.60
C SER A 57 -10.10 1.22 -18.67
N ALA A 58 -9.64 1.40 -17.43
CA ALA A 58 -9.54 0.33 -16.44
C ALA A 58 -10.92 -0.05 -15.85
N HIS A 59 -11.83 0.92 -15.70
CA HIS A 59 -13.16 0.68 -15.14
C HIS A 59 -14.04 -0.20 -16.07
N THR A 60 -13.87 -0.04 -17.38
CA THR A 60 -14.66 -0.75 -18.39
C THR A 60 -14.09 -2.13 -18.76
N ALA A 61 -12.90 -2.50 -18.29
CA ALA A 61 -12.32 -3.84 -18.47
C ALA A 61 -12.95 -4.91 -17.56
N ASN A 62 -13.56 -4.49 -16.44
CA ASN A 62 -14.18 -5.39 -15.44
C ASN A 62 -15.71 -5.57 -15.59
N LEU A 63 -16.35 -4.92 -16.57
CA LEU A 63 -17.77 -5.14 -16.88
C LEU A 63 -17.92 -6.37 -17.78
N GLN A 64 -17.99 -7.56 -17.19
CA GLN A 64 -18.32 -8.79 -17.92
C GLN A 64 -19.83 -8.95 -18.20
N ASP A 65 -20.69 -8.20 -17.50
CA ASP A 65 -22.15 -8.36 -17.53
C ASP A 65 -22.93 -7.12 -18.03
N GLY A 66 -22.27 -6.22 -18.77
CA GLY A 66 -22.92 -5.05 -19.38
C GLY A 66 -23.34 -5.29 -20.85
N PRO A 67 -24.28 -4.49 -21.39
CA PRO A 67 -24.54 -4.49 -22.83
C PRO A 67 -23.25 -4.19 -23.60
N ALA A 68 -23.08 -4.81 -24.78
CA ALA A 68 -21.89 -4.63 -25.60
C ALA A 68 -21.63 -3.12 -25.87
N PRO A 69 -20.37 -2.66 -25.80
CA PRO A 69 -20.05 -1.25 -25.95
C PRO A 69 -20.46 -0.75 -27.34
N GLU A 70 -20.97 0.47 -27.42
CA GLU A 70 -21.26 1.09 -28.72
C GLU A 70 -19.95 1.34 -29.49
N PRO A 71 -19.88 0.93 -30.77
CA PRO A 71 -18.66 1.02 -31.56
C PRO A 71 -18.49 2.43 -32.15
N HIS A 72 -18.12 3.40 -31.31
CA HIS A 72 -17.85 4.77 -31.74
C HIS A 72 -16.70 4.83 -32.74
N GLY A 73 -16.88 5.58 -33.83
CA GLY A 73 -15.91 5.67 -34.92
C GLY A 73 -15.86 4.44 -35.83
N ALA A 74 -16.83 3.53 -35.72
CA ALA A 74 -16.96 2.43 -36.67
C ALA A 74 -17.42 2.92 -38.05
N GLU A 75 -16.81 2.33 -39.06
CA GLU A 75 -17.03 2.62 -40.47
C GLU A 75 -17.64 1.40 -41.13
N ASP A 76 -18.84 1.56 -41.71
CA ASP A 76 -19.47 0.51 -42.49
C ASP A 76 -18.91 0.44 -43.92
N GLY A 77 -18.89 -0.76 -44.51
CA GLY A 77 -18.32 -1.02 -45.83
C GLY A 77 -16.79 -0.94 -45.87
N CYS A 78 -16.11 -1.20 -44.76
CA CYS A 78 -14.67 -1.02 -44.58
C CYS A 78 -14.01 -2.27 -44.00
N ASP A 79 -12.90 -2.72 -44.59
CA ASP A 79 -12.05 -3.82 -44.11
C ASP A 79 -10.63 -3.31 -43.88
N TYR A 80 -10.06 -3.57 -42.70
CA TYR A 80 -8.65 -3.30 -42.41
C TYR A 80 -7.83 -4.55 -42.74
N VAL A 81 -7.44 -4.75 -44.00
CA VAL A 81 -6.83 -6.01 -44.47
C VAL A 81 -5.49 -6.28 -43.77
N GLY A 82 -5.32 -7.50 -43.26
CA GLY A 82 -4.10 -7.92 -42.56
C GLY A 82 -4.03 -7.42 -41.11
N HIS A 83 -2.81 -7.43 -40.56
CA HIS A 83 -2.50 -7.03 -39.17
C HIS A 83 -3.34 -7.76 -38.11
N ASP A 84 -3.75 -9.00 -38.37
CA ASP A 84 -4.59 -9.81 -37.49
C ASP A 84 -3.84 -10.26 -36.23
N VAL A 85 -4.30 -9.79 -35.08
CA VAL A 85 -3.85 -10.19 -33.73
C VAL A 85 -4.57 -11.45 -33.27
N SER A 86 -5.89 -11.50 -33.47
CA SER A 86 -6.72 -12.67 -33.16
C SER A 86 -8.02 -12.62 -33.95
N ASN A 87 -8.80 -13.69 -33.91
CA ASN A 87 -10.13 -13.73 -34.51
C ASN A 87 -11.08 -14.58 -33.67
N GLY A 88 -12.38 -14.35 -33.82
CA GLY A 88 -13.41 -15.07 -33.08
C GLY A 88 -14.82 -14.82 -33.63
N PRO A 89 -15.82 -15.56 -33.14
CA PRO A 89 -17.22 -15.34 -33.50
C PRO A 89 -17.75 -14.04 -32.86
N ALA A 90 -18.52 -13.26 -33.62
CA ALA A 90 -19.26 -12.10 -33.13
C ALA A 90 -20.47 -11.84 -34.02
N LYS A 91 -21.64 -11.66 -33.42
CA LYS A 91 -22.91 -11.44 -34.14
C LYS A 91 -23.18 -9.98 -34.48
N SER A 92 -22.36 -9.07 -33.96
CA SER A 92 -22.50 -7.64 -34.19
C SER A 92 -21.14 -6.93 -34.11
N PRO A 93 -21.04 -5.71 -34.68
CA PRO A 93 -19.86 -4.86 -34.49
C PRO A 93 -19.55 -4.59 -33.01
N ALA A 94 -20.58 -4.43 -32.17
CA ALA A 94 -20.44 -4.20 -30.73
C ALA A 94 -19.83 -5.42 -30.01
N GLU A 95 -20.28 -6.64 -30.35
CA GLU A 95 -19.66 -7.87 -29.85
C GLU A 95 -18.21 -8.03 -30.33
N CYS A 96 -17.92 -7.64 -31.58
CA CYS A 96 -16.57 -7.69 -32.13
C CYS A 96 -15.63 -6.72 -31.40
N LEU A 97 -16.06 -5.49 -31.13
CA LEU A 97 -15.34 -4.55 -30.29
C LEU A 97 -15.10 -5.12 -28.89
N ALA A 98 -16.12 -5.69 -28.24
CA ALA A 98 -15.98 -6.30 -26.92
C ALA A 98 -14.95 -7.42 -26.88
N LEU A 99 -14.89 -8.25 -27.92
CA LEU A 99 -13.92 -9.34 -28.07
C LEU A 99 -12.51 -8.80 -28.21
N CYS A 100 -12.29 -7.83 -29.11
CA CYS A 100 -10.96 -7.30 -29.40
C CYS A 100 -10.38 -6.44 -28.28
N ARG A 101 -11.22 -5.84 -27.43
CA ARG A 101 -10.78 -5.14 -26.21
C ARG A 101 -10.04 -6.03 -25.21
N ARG A 102 -10.31 -7.34 -25.22
CA ARG A 102 -9.67 -8.30 -24.30
C ARG A 102 -8.34 -8.84 -24.84
N MET A 103 -7.96 -8.46 -26.06
CA MET A 103 -6.83 -9.03 -26.77
C MET A 103 -5.63 -8.08 -26.67
N ALA A 104 -4.58 -8.52 -25.97
CA ALA A 104 -3.34 -7.77 -25.88
C ALA A 104 -2.77 -7.50 -27.29
N GLY A 105 -2.42 -6.24 -27.57
CA GLY A 105 -1.91 -5.82 -28.87
C GLY A 105 -2.96 -5.47 -29.93
N SER A 106 -4.26 -5.64 -29.65
CA SER A 106 -5.32 -5.18 -30.54
C SER A 106 -5.59 -3.69 -30.37
N THR A 107 -5.51 -2.93 -31.46
CA THR A 107 -5.81 -1.49 -31.52
C THR A 107 -7.00 -1.19 -32.42
N HIS A 108 -7.36 -2.09 -33.33
CA HIS A 108 -8.47 -1.99 -34.28
C HIS A 108 -9.22 -3.33 -34.39
N TRP A 109 -10.37 -3.33 -35.05
CA TRP A 109 -11.14 -4.53 -35.32
C TRP A 109 -11.87 -4.43 -36.66
N THR A 110 -12.18 -5.57 -37.25
CA THR A 110 -13.05 -5.71 -38.43
C THR A 110 -14.05 -6.83 -38.19
N TRP A 111 -15.33 -6.50 -38.28
CA TRP A 111 -16.43 -7.43 -38.23
C TRP A 111 -16.96 -7.73 -39.63
N TRP A 112 -17.11 -9.01 -39.95
CA TRP A 112 -17.69 -9.48 -41.20
C TRP A 112 -19.11 -10.00 -40.98
N SER A 113 -20.10 -9.26 -41.49
CA SER A 113 -21.52 -9.53 -41.26
C SER A 113 -22.03 -10.82 -41.89
N LEU A 114 -21.45 -11.28 -43.00
CA LEU A 114 -21.93 -12.49 -43.69
C LEU A 114 -21.51 -13.80 -43.01
N LYS A 115 -20.51 -13.75 -42.12
CA LYS A 115 -19.96 -14.94 -41.45
C LYS A 115 -19.97 -14.84 -39.93
N ASP A 116 -20.57 -13.79 -39.37
CA ASP A 116 -20.54 -13.49 -37.93
C ASP A 116 -19.14 -13.63 -37.33
N LYS A 117 -18.15 -13.06 -38.02
CA LYS A 117 -16.73 -13.24 -37.68
C LYS A 117 -16.03 -11.92 -37.42
N CYS A 118 -15.35 -11.86 -36.29
CA CYS A 118 -14.55 -10.74 -35.84
C CYS A 118 -13.06 -11.00 -36.04
N TYR A 119 -12.34 -9.98 -36.48
CA TYR A 119 -10.89 -9.96 -36.62
C TYR A 119 -10.34 -8.80 -35.80
N CYS A 120 -9.55 -9.11 -34.79
CA CYS A 120 -8.84 -8.15 -33.95
C CYS A 120 -7.51 -7.81 -34.58
N LYS A 121 -7.17 -6.53 -34.64
CA LYS A 121 -6.10 -6.02 -35.50
C LYS A 121 -5.18 -5.07 -34.76
N SER A 122 -3.91 -5.07 -35.12
CA SER A 122 -2.90 -4.19 -34.51
C SER A 122 -2.76 -2.84 -35.21
N SER A 123 -3.40 -2.63 -36.38
CA SER A 123 -3.36 -1.37 -37.15
C SER A 123 -4.54 -1.25 -38.12
N ALA A 124 -4.80 -0.02 -38.59
CA ALA A 124 -5.74 0.32 -39.67
C ALA A 124 -5.05 0.54 -41.03
N GLU A 125 -3.73 0.30 -41.15
CA GLU A 125 -2.95 0.52 -42.38
C GLU A 125 -3.49 -0.22 -43.62
N GLY A 126 -4.22 -1.32 -43.42
CA GLY A 126 -4.85 -2.11 -44.50
C GLY A 126 -6.23 -1.63 -44.95
N ARG A 127 -6.63 -0.39 -44.65
CA ARG A 127 -7.98 0.13 -44.89
C ARG A 127 -8.39 0.10 -46.37
N VAL A 128 -9.41 -0.69 -46.71
CA VAL A 128 -10.01 -0.78 -48.04
C VAL A 128 -11.54 -0.75 -47.98
N ALA A 129 -12.17 -0.19 -49.01
CA ALA A 129 -13.63 -0.23 -49.16
C ALA A 129 -14.07 -1.65 -49.56
N LYS A 130 -14.87 -2.28 -48.71
CA LYS A 130 -15.36 -3.66 -48.90
C LYS A 130 -16.71 -3.86 -48.22
N GLY A 131 -17.74 -4.11 -49.03
CA GLY A 131 -19.10 -4.33 -48.53
C GLY A 131 -19.21 -5.50 -47.55
N GLY A 132 -20.13 -5.39 -46.60
CA GLY A 132 -20.37 -6.40 -45.57
C GLY A 132 -19.31 -6.47 -44.47
N HIS A 133 -18.36 -5.53 -44.44
CA HIS A 133 -17.37 -5.40 -43.37
C HIS A 133 -17.58 -4.08 -42.65
N THR A 134 -17.54 -4.13 -41.32
CA THR A 134 -17.57 -2.93 -40.47
C THR A 134 -16.27 -2.92 -39.70
N SER A 135 -15.49 -1.85 -39.78
CA SER A 135 -14.20 -1.75 -39.09
C SER A 135 -14.16 -0.52 -38.19
N GLY A 136 -13.38 -0.57 -37.13
CA GLY A 136 -13.22 0.57 -36.24
C GLY A 136 -12.05 0.43 -35.27
N PRO A 137 -11.72 1.51 -34.56
CA PRO A 137 -10.76 1.46 -33.48
C PRO A 137 -11.28 0.62 -32.31
N VAL A 138 -10.37 -0.07 -31.61
CA VAL A 138 -10.64 -0.63 -30.28
C VAL A 138 -10.72 0.50 -29.25
N THR A 139 -10.07 1.63 -29.53
CA THR A 139 -10.13 2.85 -28.73
C THR A 139 -11.55 3.40 -28.69
N LEU A 140 -12.10 3.47 -27.46
CA LEU A 140 -13.28 4.27 -27.17
C LEU A 140 -12.88 5.74 -27.25
N TRP A 141 -13.10 6.39 -28.39
CA TRP A 141 -13.06 7.85 -28.48
C TRP A 141 -14.09 8.40 -27.48
N GLY A 142 -13.63 9.15 -26.47
CA GLY A 142 -14.48 9.72 -25.41
C GLY A 142 -14.23 9.23 -23.99
N LEU A 143 -13.23 8.38 -23.73
CA LEU A 143 -12.80 7.99 -22.37
C LEU A 143 -11.46 8.61 -21.94
N GLU A 144 -11.16 9.82 -22.42
CA GLU A 144 -10.16 10.66 -21.75
C GLU A 144 -10.79 11.17 -20.45
N GLY A 145 -10.30 10.66 -19.33
CA GLY A 145 -10.80 11.06 -18.01
C GLY A 145 -10.34 10.12 -16.91
N THR A 146 -10.45 10.62 -15.68
CA THR A 146 -10.25 9.84 -14.46
C THR A 146 -11.61 9.56 -13.82
N VAL A 147 -11.86 8.31 -13.42
CA VAL A 147 -12.97 7.95 -12.54
C VAL A 147 -12.46 8.08 -11.11
N ARG A 148 -13.20 8.83 -10.29
CA ARG A 148 -12.99 8.90 -8.85
C ARG A 148 -13.87 7.86 -8.16
N SER A 149 -13.24 6.94 -7.44
CA SER A 149 -13.92 6.01 -6.56
C SER A 149 -13.62 6.40 -5.12
N THR A 150 -14.65 6.50 -4.29
CA THR A 150 -14.51 6.91 -2.89
C THR A 150 -14.81 5.74 -1.97
N ALA A 151 -13.92 5.51 -1.00
CA ALA A 151 -14.14 4.59 0.10
C ALA A 151 -14.15 5.37 1.43
N THR A 152 -15.06 5.01 2.33
CA THR A 152 -15.18 5.63 3.65
C THR A 152 -14.80 4.62 4.72
N LEU A 153 -13.85 4.99 5.57
CA LEU A 153 -13.39 4.22 6.72
C LEU A 153 -13.84 4.91 8.02
N PRO A 154 -14.83 4.34 8.74
CA PRO A 154 -15.21 4.88 10.05
C PRO A 154 -14.13 4.57 11.09
N ILE A 155 -13.74 5.58 11.86
CA ILE A 155 -12.76 5.48 12.95
C ILE A 155 -13.46 5.85 14.26
N LYS A 156 -13.30 4.99 15.27
CA LYS A 156 -13.81 5.19 16.63
C LYS A 156 -12.69 5.03 17.63
N VAL A 157 -12.37 6.11 18.33
CA VAL A 157 -11.27 6.16 19.30
C VAL A 157 -11.82 6.44 20.69
N LYS A 158 -11.45 5.58 21.65
CA LYS A 158 -11.72 5.84 23.06
C LYS A 158 -10.56 6.62 23.68
N VAL A 159 -10.80 7.89 23.98
CA VAL A 159 -9.84 8.77 24.65
C VAL A 159 -9.98 8.58 26.16
N VAL A 160 -8.87 8.30 26.81
CA VAL A 160 -8.78 8.09 28.26
C VAL A 160 -7.79 9.08 28.84
N ARG A 161 -7.91 9.37 30.13
CA ARG A 161 -6.90 10.16 30.83
C ARG A 161 -5.53 9.50 30.73
N PRO A 162 -4.43 10.29 30.67
CA PRO A 162 -3.07 9.77 30.66
C PRO A 162 -2.87 8.73 31.77
N PRO A 163 -2.54 7.47 31.42
CA PRO A 163 -2.34 6.42 32.40
C PRO A 163 -1.19 6.76 33.35
N ARG A 164 -1.16 6.13 34.52
CA ARG A 164 -0.02 6.24 35.44
C ARG A 164 1.27 5.85 34.69
N ARG A 165 2.34 6.61 34.92
CA ARG A 165 3.67 6.39 34.32
C ARG A 165 4.08 4.92 34.28
N ALA A 166 3.94 4.19 35.38
CA ALA A 166 4.31 2.77 35.49
C ALA A 166 3.52 1.81 34.57
N LYS A 167 2.44 2.27 33.94
CA LYS A 167 1.64 1.52 32.96
C LYS A 167 1.85 2.00 31.53
N ARG A 168 2.69 3.02 31.30
CA ARG A 168 3.00 3.56 29.98
C ARG A 168 4.34 3.01 29.50
N ILE A 169 4.30 2.37 28.34
CA ILE A 169 5.45 1.82 27.63
C ILE A 169 5.64 2.69 26.39
N LEU A 170 6.88 3.07 26.12
CA LEU A 170 7.28 3.66 24.86
C LEU A 170 7.90 2.55 24.00
N TRP A 171 7.36 2.35 22.80
CA TRP A 171 7.88 1.42 21.80
C TRP A 171 8.77 2.18 20.84
N ASP A 172 9.99 1.71 20.64
CA ASP A 172 10.88 2.26 19.62
C ASP A 172 10.49 1.75 18.24
N GLN A 173 9.93 2.64 17.40
CA GLN A 173 9.66 2.35 15.99
C GLN A 173 10.70 2.98 15.07
N PHE A 174 11.42 3.99 15.55
CA PHE A 174 12.34 4.76 14.74
C PHE A 174 13.51 3.91 14.25
N HIS A 175 13.98 2.99 15.10
CA HIS A 175 15.11 2.11 14.79
C HIS A 175 14.72 0.77 14.19
N SER A 176 13.44 0.47 13.95
CA SER A 176 13.01 -0.82 13.36
C SER A 176 12.59 -0.67 11.90
N VAL A 177 12.47 -1.76 11.15
CA VAL A 177 11.99 -1.70 9.75
C VAL A 177 10.63 -0.99 9.69
N GLN A 178 10.59 0.13 8.99
CA GLN A 178 9.36 0.91 8.84
C GLN A 178 8.50 0.36 7.71
N TYR A 179 7.18 0.45 7.90
CA TYR A 179 6.20 0.11 6.86
C TYR A 179 5.83 1.35 6.02
N PRO A 180 5.69 1.25 4.68
CA PRO A 180 5.96 0.07 3.87
C PRO A 180 7.45 -0.25 3.86
N SER A 181 7.79 -1.50 4.11
CA SER A 181 9.16 -1.96 4.02
C SER A 181 9.60 -1.91 2.57
N GLY A 182 10.90 -1.67 2.37
CA GLY A 182 11.52 -1.92 1.08
C GLY A 182 11.42 -3.40 0.71
N TYR A 183 12.04 -3.77 -0.41
CA TYR A 183 12.38 -5.17 -0.62
C TYR A 183 13.38 -5.53 0.49
N ILE A 184 12.96 -6.21 1.55
CA ILE A 184 13.82 -6.65 2.66
C ILE A 184 13.53 -8.14 2.83
N PRO A 185 14.54 -9.03 2.81
CA PRO A 185 14.33 -10.44 3.06
C PRO A 185 13.83 -10.68 4.48
N ARG A 186 13.00 -11.70 4.69
CA ARG A 186 12.61 -12.13 6.04
C ARG A 186 13.78 -12.75 6.79
N ASP A 187 13.76 -12.58 8.11
CA ASP A 187 14.72 -13.24 9.00
C ASP A 187 14.47 -14.74 9.11
N SER A 188 13.21 -15.16 9.00
CA SER A 188 12.82 -16.56 9.09
C SER A 188 13.13 -17.33 7.79
N LEU A 189 14.25 -18.06 7.80
CA LEU A 189 14.69 -18.93 6.71
C LEU A 189 13.77 -20.14 6.45
N ASP A 190 12.82 -20.43 7.34
CA ASP A 190 11.87 -21.53 7.21
C ASP A 190 10.73 -21.22 6.23
N VAL A 191 10.54 -19.95 5.86
CA VAL A 191 9.46 -19.50 4.96
C VAL A 191 9.99 -19.35 3.53
N ALA A 192 9.96 -20.45 2.77
CA ALA A 192 10.50 -20.48 1.40
C ALA A 192 9.61 -19.81 0.33
N ASN A 193 8.31 -19.66 0.57
CA ASN A 193 7.36 -19.18 -0.44
C ASN A 193 7.19 -17.65 -0.48
N ASP A 194 7.65 -16.95 0.56
CA ASP A 194 7.48 -15.51 0.71
C ASP A 194 8.71 -14.94 1.40
N LEU A 195 9.72 -14.67 0.57
CA LEU A 195 11.05 -14.31 1.01
C LEU A 195 11.14 -12.87 1.51
N LEU A 196 10.13 -12.03 1.25
CA LEU A 196 10.17 -10.61 1.57
C LEU A 196 9.33 -10.31 2.82
N ASP A 197 9.86 -9.45 3.69
CA ASP A 197 9.09 -8.85 4.75
C ASP A 197 8.31 -7.66 4.17
N TRP A 198 7.01 -7.84 3.99
CA TRP A 198 6.10 -6.78 3.56
C TRP A 198 5.42 -6.07 4.73
N ASN A 199 5.54 -6.57 5.95
CA ASN A 199 4.79 -6.10 7.11
C ASN A 199 5.59 -5.09 7.94
N GLY A 200 6.92 -5.10 7.81
CA GLY A 200 7.83 -4.33 8.64
C GLY A 200 7.67 -4.65 10.13
N ASP A 201 8.46 -3.98 10.96
CA ASP A 201 8.57 -4.27 12.39
C ASP A 201 7.73 -3.33 13.21
N HIS A 202 6.43 -3.35 12.91
CA HIS A 202 5.47 -2.54 13.64
C HIS A 202 4.79 -3.34 14.76
N LEU A 203 4.55 -2.64 15.87
CA LEU A 203 3.86 -3.20 17.04
C LEU A 203 2.47 -3.79 16.72
N HIS A 204 1.87 -3.32 15.63
CA HIS A 204 0.53 -3.73 15.19
C HIS A 204 0.55 -4.74 14.03
N THR A 205 1.72 -5.07 13.48
CA THR A 205 1.94 -6.09 12.44
C THR A 205 2.71 -7.28 13.03
N ASN A 206 4.04 -7.30 12.91
CA ASN A 206 4.92 -8.40 13.33
C ASN A 206 4.81 -8.68 14.85
N PHE A 207 4.68 -7.63 15.66
CA PHE A 207 4.58 -7.76 17.12
C PHE A 207 3.15 -7.64 17.66
N ARG A 208 2.13 -7.95 16.83
CA ARG A 208 0.72 -7.83 17.21
C ARG A 208 0.35 -8.66 18.44
N GLU A 209 0.94 -9.84 18.60
CA GLU A 209 0.70 -10.69 19.78
C GLU A 209 1.24 -10.04 21.06
N LEU A 210 2.48 -9.52 21.01
CA LEU A 210 3.09 -8.78 22.11
C LEU A 210 2.22 -7.60 22.52
N TRP A 211 1.77 -6.79 21.56
CA TRP A 211 0.82 -5.71 21.82
C TRP A 211 -0.44 -6.20 22.54
N GLY A 212 -1.02 -7.30 22.06
CA GLY A 212 -2.21 -7.90 22.66
C GLY A 212 -1.99 -8.29 24.12
N VAL A 213 -0.84 -8.91 24.44
CA VAL A 213 -0.47 -9.28 25.80
C VAL A 213 -0.26 -8.05 26.69
N LEU A 214 0.44 -7.02 26.21
CA LEU A 214 0.66 -5.78 26.95
C LEU A 214 -0.66 -5.08 27.30
N ARG A 215 -1.56 -4.93 26.31
CA ARG A 215 -2.88 -4.34 26.50
C ARG A 215 -3.75 -5.15 27.46
N LYS A 216 -3.74 -6.49 27.35
CA LYS A 216 -4.48 -7.38 28.24
C LYS A 216 -4.03 -7.25 29.71
N ASN A 217 -2.76 -6.95 29.95
CA ASN A 217 -2.18 -6.71 31.28
C ASN A 217 -2.30 -5.24 31.76
N GLY A 218 -3.05 -4.41 31.04
CA GLY A 218 -3.35 -3.03 31.40
C GLY A 218 -2.21 -2.04 31.16
N TYR A 219 -1.22 -2.41 30.32
CA TYR A 219 -0.21 -1.47 29.83
C TYR A 219 -0.72 -0.74 28.60
N TYR A 220 -0.29 0.51 28.45
CA TYR A 220 -0.55 1.38 27.31
C TYR A 220 0.77 1.62 26.59
N VAL A 221 0.77 1.45 25.27
CA VAL A 221 1.98 1.53 24.47
C VAL A 221 1.82 2.70 23.50
N ASP A 222 2.75 3.65 23.59
CA ASP A 222 2.89 4.75 22.65
C ASP A 222 4.05 4.42 21.70
N ILE A 223 3.93 4.82 20.44
CA ILE A 223 4.90 4.51 19.37
C ILE A 223 5.81 5.72 19.19
N LEU A 224 7.12 5.52 19.33
CA LEU A 224 8.15 6.53 19.12
C LEU A 224 8.69 6.44 17.69
N GLY A 225 8.27 7.37 16.83
CA GLY A 225 8.74 7.47 15.45
C GLY A 225 9.90 8.45 15.22
N THR A 226 10.62 8.83 16.28
CA THR A 226 11.77 9.74 16.22
C THR A 226 12.91 9.21 17.07
N ASP A 227 14.10 9.80 16.92
CA ASP A 227 15.23 9.53 17.79
C ASP A 227 14.90 9.75 19.28
N TYR A 228 15.79 9.24 20.14
CA TYR A 228 15.58 9.29 21.58
C TYR A 228 15.69 10.69 22.18
N THR A 229 16.27 11.66 21.49
CA THR A 229 16.50 13.01 22.03
C THR A 229 15.19 13.79 22.21
N GLY A 230 14.17 13.49 21.41
CA GLY A 230 12.90 14.24 21.39
C GLY A 230 11.89 13.90 22.48
N PHE A 231 11.98 12.75 23.15
CA PHE A 231 10.95 12.32 24.11
C PHE A 231 11.31 12.63 25.57
N ASP A 232 10.31 12.92 26.40
CA ASP A 232 10.49 13.06 27.85
C ASP A 232 10.17 11.77 28.62
N ALA A 233 11.20 11.14 29.19
CA ALA A 233 11.09 9.93 30.00
C ALA A 233 10.29 10.10 31.31
N ALA A 234 9.98 11.33 31.74
CA ALA A 234 9.09 11.53 32.88
C ALA A 234 7.66 10.99 32.62
N HIS A 235 7.25 10.90 31.35
CA HIS A 235 5.92 10.41 30.97
C HIS A 235 5.81 8.88 30.87
N TYR A 236 6.94 8.16 30.82
CA TYR A 236 6.99 6.73 30.51
C TYR A 236 7.63 5.94 31.63
N GLY A 237 7.09 4.76 31.93
CA GLY A 237 7.67 3.83 32.89
C GLY A 237 8.82 3.04 32.28
N THR A 238 8.67 2.66 31.00
CA THR A 238 9.60 1.77 30.31
C THR A 238 9.74 2.18 28.83
N LEU A 239 10.96 2.16 28.30
CA LEU A 239 11.27 2.11 26.87
C LEU A 239 11.53 0.65 26.48
N LEU A 240 10.91 0.23 25.39
CA LEU A 240 11.02 -1.10 24.82
C LEU A 240 11.64 -0.99 23.43
N VAL A 241 12.82 -1.60 23.28
CA VAL A 241 13.60 -1.69 22.03
C VAL A 241 13.60 -3.15 21.61
N VAL A 242 13.05 -3.45 20.44
CA VAL A 242 12.90 -4.82 19.93
C VAL A 242 13.24 -4.81 18.45
N ASP A 243 14.11 -5.72 18.02
CA ASP A 243 14.63 -5.76 16.64
C ASP A 243 15.01 -4.37 16.11
N PRO A 244 16.02 -3.74 16.72
CA PRO A 244 16.58 -2.54 16.12
C PRO A 244 17.39 -2.92 14.88
N GLU A 245 17.08 -2.25 13.79
CA GLU A 245 17.63 -2.35 12.44
C GLU A 245 18.50 -1.14 12.05
N GLU A 246 18.47 -0.08 12.86
CA GLU A 246 19.26 1.14 12.71
C GLU A 246 20.28 1.34 13.84
N GLU A 247 21.39 2.01 13.54
CA GLU A 247 22.44 2.32 14.52
C GLU A 247 21.99 3.42 15.50
N PHE A 248 22.36 3.26 16.78
CA PHE A 248 22.10 4.27 17.80
C PHE A 248 23.18 5.35 17.84
N PHE A 249 22.78 6.62 17.73
CA PHE A 249 23.73 7.73 17.80
C PHE A 249 24.20 8.01 19.23
N HIS A 250 25.40 8.60 19.35
CA HIS A 250 26.01 8.87 20.66
C HIS A 250 25.12 9.74 21.56
N ASP A 251 24.45 10.74 21.00
CA ASP A 251 23.57 11.65 21.73
C ASP A 251 22.34 10.93 22.28
N GLU A 252 21.81 9.96 21.53
CA GLU A 252 20.69 9.13 21.96
C GLU A 252 21.08 8.23 23.13
N VAL A 253 22.22 7.56 23.02
CA VAL A 253 22.77 6.70 24.08
C VAL A 253 23.02 7.53 25.35
N HIS A 254 23.66 8.70 25.22
CA HIS A 254 23.93 9.58 26.36
C HIS A 254 22.63 10.10 27.01
N LYS A 255 21.63 10.48 26.20
CA LYS A 255 20.32 10.91 26.68
C LYS A 255 19.61 9.77 27.41
N LEU A 256 19.59 8.58 26.81
CA LEU A 256 18.93 7.40 27.37
C LEU A 256 19.59 6.95 28.70
N GLU A 257 20.92 6.95 28.75
CA GLU A 257 21.67 6.69 29.99
C GLU A 257 21.23 7.65 31.11
N GLY A 258 21.09 8.94 30.77
CA GLY A 258 20.57 9.96 31.67
C GLY A 258 19.16 9.68 32.17
N ASP A 259 18.24 9.31 31.27
CA ASP A 259 16.86 9.02 31.62
C ASP A 259 16.72 7.77 32.50
N VAL A 260 17.52 6.73 32.23
CA VAL A 260 17.56 5.52 33.07
C VAL A 260 18.11 5.85 34.45
N LYS A 261 19.31 6.45 34.53
CA LYS A 261 20.02 6.67 35.80
C LYS A 261 19.38 7.74 36.68
N ARG A 262 18.81 8.80 36.08
CA ARG A 262 18.31 9.97 36.83
C ARG A 262 16.80 10.04 36.92
N LYS A 263 16.06 9.61 35.88
CA LYS A 263 14.59 9.67 35.85
C LYS A 263 13.92 8.33 36.14
N GLY A 264 14.69 7.25 36.28
CA GLY A 264 14.18 5.92 36.58
C GLY A 264 13.32 5.35 35.46
N LEU A 265 13.72 5.59 34.21
CA LEU A 265 13.16 4.91 33.04
C LEU A 265 13.60 3.44 33.06
N GLY A 266 12.66 2.50 32.95
CA GLY A 266 12.99 1.11 32.66
C GLY A 266 13.42 0.97 31.21
N LEU A 267 14.45 0.18 30.93
CA LEU A 267 14.91 -0.10 29.57
C LEU A 267 14.91 -1.61 29.35
N LEU A 268 14.18 -2.08 28.36
CA LEU A 268 14.22 -3.47 27.90
C LEU A 268 14.69 -3.48 26.44
N VAL A 269 15.73 -4.26 26.17
CA VAL A 269 16.32 -4.42 24.85
C VAL A 269 16.25 -5.89 24.46
N PHE A 270 15.57 -6.18 23.36
CA PHE A 270 15.50 -7.48 22.71
C PHE A 270 16.13 -7.32 21.32
N ALA A 271 17.35 -7.80 21.18
CA ALA A 271 18.20 -7.51 20.03
C ALA A 271 18.84 -8.78 19.51
N ASP A 272 19.08 -8.82 18.20
CA ASP A 272 19.80 -9.91 17.56
C ASP A 272 21.32 -9.63 17.46
N TRP A 273 22.06 -10.60 16.93
CA TRP A 273 23.51 -10.53 16.77
C TRP A 273 23.93 -9.41 15.80
N TYR A 274 25.07 -8.77 16.08
CA TYR A 274 25.73 -7.88 15.13
C TYR A 274 27.20 -8.23 14.97
N HIS A 275 27.60 -8.59 13.74
CA HIS A 275 28.99 -8.83 13.42
C HIS A 275 29.30 -8.56 11.94
N LYS A 276 30.01 -7.45 11.68
CA LYS A 276 30.37 -6.98 10.32
C LYS A 276 31.05 -8.06 9.46
N GLY A 277 31.88 -8.91 10.07
CA GLY A 277 32.55 -9.99 9.35
C GLY A 277 31.60 -11.09 8.88
N VAL A 278 30.55 -11.39 9.66
CA VAL A 278 29.54 -12.41 9.30
C VAL A 278 28.61 -11.84 8.25
N MET A 279 28.12 -10.61 8.44
CA MET A 279 27.27 -9.91 7.48
C MET A 279 27.90 -9.88 6.08
N LYS A 280 29.20 -9.56 5.99
CA LYS A 280 29.94 -9.58 4.71
C LYS A 280 30.06 -10.99 4.11
N ALA A 281 30.15 -12.02 4.96
CA ALA A 281 30.30 -13.40 4.51
C ALA A 281 28.99 -14.01 4.00
N ILE A 282 27.84 -13.56 4.51
CA ILE A 282 26.51 -14.06 4.10
C ILE A 282 25.81 -13.17 3.06
N ALA A 283 26.46 -12.07 2.66
CA ALA A 283 25.96 -11.21 1.59
C ALA A 283 25.86 -11.97 0.26
N PHE A 284 24.80 -11.73 -0.49
CA PHE A 284 24.58 -12.37 -1.79
C PHE A 284 24.24 -11.33 -2.86
N PHE A 285 24.43 -11.69 -4.13
CA PHE A 285 24.07 -10.86 -5.27
C PHE A 285 22.71 -11.30 -5.81
N ASP A 286 21.76 -10.38 -5.92
CA ASP A 286 20.48 -10.64 -6.55
C ASP A 286 20.53 -10.25 -8.03
N ASP A 287 20.30 -11.23 -8.89
CA ASP A 287 20.26 -11.03 -10.33
C ASP A 287 19.04 -10.24 -10.80
N ASN A 288 17.96 -10.18 -10.03
CA ASN A 288 16.77 -9.43 -10.40
C ASN A 288 16.94 -7.92 -10.14
N THR A 289 17.44 -7.54 -8.97
CA THR A 289 17.70 -6.12 -8.65
C THR A 289 19.08 -5.63 -9.13
N LYS A 290 19.99 -6.54 -9.49
CA LYS A 290 21.39 -6.24 -9.82
C LYS A 290 22.15 -5.57 -8.68
N GLU A 291 21.81 -5.93 -7.44
CA GLU A 291 22.38 -5.37 -6.22
C GLU A 291 22.93 -6.45 -5.28
N HIS A 292 23.87 -6.04 -4.41
CA HIS A 292 24.36 -6.86 -3.32
C HIS A 292 23.50 -6.64 -2.08
N TRP A 293 22.95 -7.74 -1.57
CA TRP A 293 22.11 -7.78 -0.39
C TRP A 293 22.95 -8.16 0.81
N THR A 294 22.84 -7.37 1.88
CA THR A 294 23.40 -7.66 3.20
C THR A 294 22.26 -7.74 4.21
N PRO A 295 22.42 -8.52 5.30
CA PRO A 295 21.48 -8.45 6.41
C PRO A 295 21.32 -7.00 6.88
N VAL A 296 20.07 -6.59 7.11
CA VAL A 296 19.75 -5.38 7.85
C VAL A 296 19.81 -5.79 9.32
N VAL A 297 20.56 -5.04 10.13
CA VAL A 297 20.65 -5.20 11.60
C VAL A 297 21.19 -3.90 12.20
N GLY A 298 20.59 -3.43 13.29
CA GLY A 298 20.85 -2.12 13.90
C GLY A 298 22.03 -2.05 14.86
N GLY A 299 22.77 -3.14 15.02
CA GLY A 299 24.00 -3.11 15.80
C GLY A 299 23.81 -3.04 17.31
N ALA A 300 22.93 -3.88 17.83
CA ALA A 300 22.67 -3.99 19.26
C ALA A 300 23.66 -4.89 20.04
#